data_AF-A0A819K639-F1
#
_entry.id   AF-A0A819K639-F1
#
_cell.length_a   1.000
_cell.length_b   1.000
_cell.length_c   1.000
_cell.angle_alpha   90.00
_cell.angle_beta   90.00
_cell.angle_gamma   90.00
#
_symmetry.space_group_name_H-M   'P 1'
#
loop_
_entity.id
_entity.type
_entity.pdbx_description
1 polymer ?
#
loop_
_entity_poly.entity_id
_entity_poly.type
_entity_poly.pdbx_seq_one_letter_code
_entity_poly.pdbx_strand_id
1 'polypeptide(L)'
;MAKKQGEYGSFQGFSSCSRSRAKAQAFGNALLIMQVQMAFIADLTPFSEYPDEEEELVTPGVCFRVLRVDFDRKNKQHLIYLELRQRWSNADQSHLQNNSTSNRTKDAYDAAADDDDDLAARDEDLDDDLDDLDYLRDLRSTRARTRDALGGLRRRHDRLAALRDLRDAALADLADAADRRLLNDAGLDDRLDRLAAEYDRDGRCIKNN
;
A
#
# COMPACT_ATOMS: atom_id res chain seq x y z
N MET A 1 -1.91 2.36 -20.55
CA MET A 1 -3.32 2.35 -20.13
C MET A 1 -4.05 1.26 -20.90
N ALA A 2 -5.06 0.63 -20.29
CA ALA A 2 -5.95 -0.33 -20.95
C ALA A 2 -6.59 0.32 -22.18
N LYS A 3 -6.48 -0.32 -23.35
CA LYS A 3 -7.01 0.19 -24.63
C LYS A 3 -8.38 -0.39 -24.95
N LYS A 4 -8.77 -1.50 -24.31
CA LYS A 4 -10.06 -2.16 -24.52
C LYS A 4 -10.85 -2.35 -23.22
N GLN A 5 -12.17 -2.35 -23.34
CA GLN A 5 -13.07 -2.63 -22.23
C GLN A 5 -12.82 -4.05 -21.69
N GLY A 6 -12.65 -4.17 -20.37
CA GLY A 6 -12.34 -5.45 -19.72
C GLY A 6 -10.84 -5.78 -19.61
N GLU A 7 -9.95 -5.00 -20.21
CA GLU A 7 -8.50 -5.14 -19.99
C GLU A 7 -8.11 -4.69 -18.58
N TYR A 8 -7.10 -5.36 -18.03
CA TYR A 8 -6.50 -4.96 -16.77
C TYR A 8 -5.48 -3.84 -17.00
N GLY A 9 -5.64 -2.74 -16.24
CA GLY A 9 -4.59 -1.77 -15.99
C GLY A 9 -3.81 -2.14 -14.72
N SER A 10 -2.77 -1.38 -14.40
CA SER A 10 -2.09 -1.49 -13.10
C SER A 10 -1.67 -0.13 -12.58
N PHE A 11 -1.72 0.02 -11.26
CA PHE A 11 -1.17 1.19 -10.58
C PHE A 11 0.36 1.13 -10.68
N GLN A 12 0.97 2.17 -11.27
CA GLN A 12 2.42 2.23 -11.47
C GLN A 12 3.17 2.71 -10.22
N GLY A 13 2.46 3.37 -9.31
CA GLY A 13 2.98 3.88 -8.05
C GLY A 13 2.02 3.59 -6.91
N PHE A 14 2.41 4.01 -5.71
CA PHE A 14 1.52 3.97 -4.56
C PHE A 14 0.30 4.86 -4.84
N SER A 15 -0.88 4.36 -4.51
CA SER A 15 -2.12 5.11 -4.62
C SER A 15 -2.76 5.19 -3.25
N SER A 16 -2.85 6.40 -2.71
CA SER A 16 -3.57 6.64 -1.46
C SER A 16 -5.07 6.60 -1.73
N CYS A 17 -5.81 5.97 -0.83
CA CYS A 17 -7.26 5.86 -0.87
C CYS A 17 -7.84 5.87 0.54
N SER A 18 -9.16 5.96 0.65
CA SER A 18 -9.86 6.01 1.92
C SER A 18 -10.95 4.95 1.94
N ARG A 19 -11.13 4.29 3.08
CA ARG A 19 -12.28 3.40 3.33
C ARG A 19 -13.59 4.17 3.40
N SER A 20 -13.52 5.44 3.81
CA SER A 20 -14.69 6.32 3.89
C SER A 20 -14.99 6.94 2.53
N ARG A 21 -16.13 6.54 1.96
CA ARG A 21 -16.63 7.13 0.71
C ARG A 21 -16.77 8.66 0.82
N ALA A 22 -17.25 9.16 1.96
CA ALA A 22 -17.47 10.59 2.16
C ALA A 22 -16.15 11.37 2.11
N LYS A 23 -15.08 10.81 2.70
CA LYS A 23 -13.73 11.38 2.65
C LYS A 23 -13.19 11.33 1.22
N ALA A 24 -13.21 10.16 0.58
CA ALA A 24 -12.76 10.00 -0.81
C ALA A 24 -13.48 10.94 -1.79
N GLN A 25 -14.79 11.17 -1.59
CA GLN A 25 -15.60 12.01 -2.45
C GLN A 25 -15.24 13.50 -2.37
N ALA A 26 -14.62 13.96 -1.28
CA ALA A 26 -14.12 15.33 -1.17
C ALA A 26 -12.96 15.61 -2.15
N PHE A 27 -12.30 14.56 -2.66
CA PHE A 27 -11.15 14.66 -3.55
C PHE A 27 -11.58 14.62 -5.03
N GLY A 28 -11.85 15.80 -5.59
CA GLY A 28 -11.95 16.00 -7.04
C GLY A 28 -13.28 15.62 -7.69
N ASN A 29 -13.29 15.63 -9.02
CA ASN A 29 -14.49 15.46 -9.86
C ASN A 29 -14.74 14.02 -10.33
N ALA A 30 -13.92 13.07 -9.90
CA ALA A 30 -14.09 11.65 -10.17
C ALA A 30 -13.83 10.84 -8.89
N LEU A 31 -14.71 9.88 -8.61
CA LEU A 31 -14.60 8.97 -7.49
C LEU A 31 -14.33 7.55 -8.00
N LEU A 32 -13.16 7.02 -7.64
CA LEU A 32 -12.78 5.63 -7.90
C LEU A 32 -13.34 4.75 -6.77
N ILE A 33 -14.27 3.86 -7.11
CA ILE A 33 -14.89 2.93 -6.16
C ILE A 33 -14.23 1.57 -6.38
N MET A 34 -13.41 1.16 -5.43
CA MET A 34 -12.53 -0.01 -5.58
C MET A 34 -13.09 -1.20 -4.81
N GLN A 35 -13.45 -2.26 -5.53
CA GLN A 35 -13.76 -3.56 -4.95
C GLN A 35 -12.50 -4.42 -4.95
N VAL A 36 -11.96 -4.68 -3.76
CA VAL A 36 -10.74 -5.46 -3.55
C VAL A 36 -11.09 -6.94 -3.53
N GLN A 37 -10.60 -7.72 -4.50
CA GLN A 37 -10.70 -9.18 -4.44
C GLN A 37 -9.48 -9.79 -3.76
N MET A 38 -8.29 -9.38 -4.21
CA MET A 38 -7.03 -9.75 -3.58
C MET A 38 -5.99 -8.71 -3.99
N ALA A 39 -5.55 -7.84 -3.08
CA ALA A 39 -4.52 -6.84 -3.37
C ALA A 39 -3.71 -6.55 -2.12
N PHE A 40 -2.43 -6.22 -2.27
CA PHE A 40 -1.64 -5.71 -1.16
C PHE A 40 -2.00 -4.24 -0.91
N ILE A 41 -2.67 -4.02 0.22
CA ILE A 41 -3.11 -2.72 0.71
C ILE A 41 -2.66 -2.62 2.17
N ALA A 42 -2.11 -1.47 2.55
CA ALA A 42 -1.71 -1.19 3.94
C ALA A 42 -2.67 -0.19 4.58
N ASP A 43 -3.20 -0.52 5.76
CA ASP A 43 -3.93 0.44 6.60
C ASP A 43 -2.90 1.42 7.21
N LEU A 44 -3.02 2.70 6.85
CA LEU A 44 -2.16 3.77 7.35
C LEU A 44 -2.77 4.53 8.52
N THR A 45 -4.01 4.22 8.92
CA THR A 45 -4.69 4.85 10.07
C THR A 45 -3.81 4.99 11.33
N PRO A 46 -3.04 3.96 11.77
CA PRO A 46 -2.20 4.09 12.98
C PRO A 46 -0.94 4.96 12.80
N PHE A 47 -0.58 5.31 11.56
CA PHE A 47 0.63 6.07 11.23
C PHE A 47 0.35 7.42 10.58
N SER A 48 -0.90 7.67 10.16
CA SER A 48 -1.30 8.89 9.47
C SER A 48 -1.43 10.07 10.43
N GLU A 49 -1.12 11.27 9.92
CA GLU A 49 -1.41 12.53 10.60
C GLU A 49 -2.93 12.78 10.70
N TYR A 50 -3.71 12.17 9.79
CA TYR A 50 -5.16 12.33 9.68
C TYR A 50 -5.86 10.95 9.82
N PRO A 51 -5.91 10.37 11.03
CA PRO A 51 -6.47 9.03 11.23
C PRO A 51 -7.98 8.95 10.89
N ASP A 52 -8.69 10.07 10.92
CA ASP A 52 -10.11 10.15 10.56
C ASP A 52 -10.36 10.07 9.05
N GLU A 53 -9.32 10.17 8.22
CA GLU A 53 -9.41 9.92 6.78
C GLU A 53 -9.47 8.43 6.44
N GLU A 54 -9.22 7.53 7.41
CA GLU A 54 -9.21 6.07 7.21
C GLU A 54 -8.35 5.66 6.01
N GLU A 55 -7.16 6.24 5.92
CA GLU A 55 -6.26 6.11 4.78
C GLU A 55 -5.75 4.67 4.60
N GLU A 56 -5.84 4.18 3.37
CA GLU A 56 -5.28 2.93 2.90
C GLU A 56 -4.35 3.18 1.72
N LEU A 57 -3.21 2.49 1.69
CA LEU A 57 -2.21 2.62 0.63
C LEU A 57 -2.19 1.40 -0.26
N VAL A 58 -2.61 1.57 -1.51
CA VAL A 58 -2.50 0.55 -2.54
C VAL A 58 -1.06 0.50 -3.07
N THR A 59 -0.48 -0.69 -3.09
CA THR A 59 0.90 -0.89 -3.53
C THR A 59 1.05 -0.84 -5.06
N PRO A 60 2.23 -0.45 -5.59
CA PRO A 60 2.52 -0.54 -7.01
C PRO A 60 2.37 -1.97 -7.53
N GLY A 61 1.87 -2.11 -8.76
CA GLY A 61 1.68 -3.42 -9.40
C GLY A 61 0.35 -4.09 -9.09
N VAL A 62 -0.49 -3.52 -8.21
CA VAL A 62 -1.90 -3.91 -8.11
C VAL A 62 -2.58 -3.63 -9.46
N CYS A 63 -3.18 -4.67 -10.02
CA CYS A 63 -3.95 -4.60 -11.25
C CYS A 63 -5.39 -4.20 -10.94
N PHE A 64 -6.00 -3.48 -11.88
CA PHE A 64 -7.40 -3.11 -11.80
C PHE A 64 -8.11 -3.32 -13.13
N ARG A 65 -9.40 -3.62 -13.07
CA ARG A 65 -10.29 -3.67 -14.23
C ARG A 65 -11.46 -2.72 -14.00
N VAL A 66 -11.77 -1.89 -14.99
CA VAL A 66 -12.97 -1.04 -14.94
C VAL A 66 -14.20 -1.91 -15.17
N LEU A 67 -15.08 -1.96 -14.17
CA LEU A 67 -16.34 -2.69 -14.24
C LEU A 67 -17.42 -1.86 -14.92
N ARG A 68 -17.60 -0.62 -14.47
CA ARG A 68 -18.54 0.33 -15.05
C ARG A 68 -18.15 1.78 -14.73
N VAL A 69 -18.71 2.70 -15.49
CA VAL A 69 -18.57 4.14 -15.29
C VAL A 69 -19.96 4.75 -15.28
N ASP A 70 -20.31 5.38 -14.16
CA ASP A 70 -21.57 6.11 -13.98
C ASP A 70 -21.29 7.60 -13.81
N PHE A 71 -22.32 8.43 -13.95
CA PHE A 71 -22.25 9.86 -13.65
C PHE A 71 -23.30 10.22 -12.60
N ASP A 72 -22.85 10.67 -11.44
CA ASP A 72 -23.71 11.18 -10.38
C ASP A 72 -24.12 12.61 -10.71
N ARG A 73 -25.38 12.78 -11.14
CA ARG A 73 -25.93 14.10 -11.50
C ARG A 73 -26.07 15.04 -10.30
N LYS A 74 -26.28 14.50 -9.09
CA LYS A 74 -26.47 15.31 -7.89
C LYS A 74 -25.15 15.96 -7.48
N ASN A 75 -24.08 15.15 -7.48
CA ASN A 75 -22.75 15.61 -7.08
C ASN A 75 -21.89 16.08 -8.27
N LYS A 76 -22.42 15.99 -9.50
CA LYS A 76 -21.73 16.30 -10.77
C LYS A 76 -20.36 15.60 -10.87
N GLN A 77 -20.32 14.32 -10.50
CA GLN A 77 -19.09 13.56 -10.34
C GLN A 77 -19.13 12.26 -11.15
N HIS A 78 -18.01 11.87 -11.76
CA HIS A 78 -17.88 10.56 -12.37
C HIS A 78 -17.64 9.49 -11.31
N LEU A 79 -18.38 8.39 -11.36
CA LEU A 79 -18.19 7.23 -10.50
C LEU A 79 -17.56 6.11 -11.34
N ILE A 80 -16.33 5.72 -11.03
CA ILE A 80 -15.59 4.71 -11.78
C ILE A 80 -15.42 3.51 -10.87
N TYR A 81 -16.08 2.40 -11.20
CA TYR A 81 -16.04 1.18 -10.40
C TYR A 81 -14.90 0.30 -10.90
N LEU A 82 -13.99 -0.04 -9.99
CA LEU A 82 -12.79 -0.80 -10.26
C LEU A 82 -12.83 -2.11 -9.49
N GLU A 83 -12.45 -3.21 -10.13
CA GLU A 83 -12.11 -4.46 -9.46
C GLU A 83 -10.60 -4.57 -9.33
N LEU A 84 -10.08 -4.76 -8.11
CA LEU A 84 -8.64 -4.83 -7.83
C LEU A 84 -8.18 -6.27 -7.61
N ARG A 85 -7.05 -6.61 -8.25
CA ARG A 85 -6.37 -7.90 -8.13
C ARG A 85 -4.85 -7.72 -8.10
N GLN A 86 -4.15 -8.55 -7.35
CA GLN A 86 -2.71 -8.59 -7.36
C GLN A 86 -2.24 -9.16 -8.68
N ARG A 87 -1.22 -8.55 -9.30
CA ARG A 87 -0.59 -9.14 -10.48
C ARG A 87 0.10 -10.45 -10.07
N TRP A 88 -0.50 -11.59 -10.40
CA TRP A 88 0.21 -12.86 -10.39
C TRP A 88 1.09 -12.94 -11.64
N SER A 89 2.36 -13.30 -11.46
CA SER A 89 3.25 -13.63 -12.58
C SER A 89 2.66 -14.76 -13.39
N ASN A 90 2.79 -14.71 -14.72
CA ASN A 90 2.16 -15.59 -15.71
C ASN A 90 2.43 -17.11 -15.55
N ALA A 91 3.21 -17.54 -14.55
CA ALA A 91 3.40 -18.97 -14.27
C ALA A 91 2.08 -19.71 -13.95
N ASP A 92 1.06 -19.01 -13.45
CA ASP A 92 -0.25 -19.61 -13.11
C ASP A 92 -1.37 -19.33 -14.14
N GLN A 93 -1.10 -18.56 -15.21
CA GLN A 93 -2.15 -18.14 -16.15
C GLN A 93 -2.34 -19.05 -17.37
N SER A 94 -1.45 -20.03 -17.60
CA SER A 94 -1.59 -20.99 -18.70
C SER A 94 -2.85 -21.87 -18.59
N HIS A 95 -3.44 -21.97 -17.39
CA HIS A 95 -4.63 -22.79 -17.19
C HIS A 95 -5.98 -22.08 -17.41
N LEU A 96 -6.02 -20.74 -17.45
CA LEU A 96 -7.29 -19.98 -17.50
C LEU A 96 -7.63 -19.42 -18.88
N GLN A 97 -6.71 -19.41 -19.84
CA GLN A 97 -6.97 -18.89 -21.20
C GLN A 97 -7.39 -19.96 -22.22
N ASN A 98 -7.40 -21.25 -21.87
CA ASN A 98 -7.68 -22.33 -22.84
C ASN A 98 -9.15 -22.74 -22.98
N ASN A 99 -10.08 -22.16 -22.21
CA ASN A 99 -11.50 -22.58 -22.21
C ASN A 99 -12.45 -21.70 -23.04
N SER A 100 -11.96 -20.88 -23.97
CA SER A 100 -12.84 -19.99 -24.77
C SER A 100 -12.72 -20.14 -26.30
N THR A 101 -11.99 -21.13 -26.81
CA THR A 101 -11.83 -21.31 -28.26
C THR A 101 -12.11 -22.71 -28.81
N SER A 102 -12.36 -23.72 -27.97
CA SER A 102 -12.72 -25.07 -28.45
C SER A 102 -14.24 -25.26 -28.39
N ASN A 103 -14.97 -24.78 -29.40
CA ASN A 103 -16.34 -25.24 -29.73
C ASN A 103 -16.87 -24.73 -31.08
N ARG A 104 -16.02 -24.31 -32.02
CA ARG A 104 -16.50 -23.74 -33.30
C ARG A 104 -16.04 -24.43 -34.59
N THR A 105 -15.39 -25.58 -34.52
CA THR A 105 -15.01 -26.33 -35.72
C THR A 105 -15.16 -27.83 -35.47
N LYS A 106 -16.39 -28.35 -35.48
CA LYS A 106 -16.60 -29.80 -35.60
C LYS A 106 -17.77 -30.25 -36.48
N ASP A 107 -18.44 -29.32 -37.17
CA ASP A 107 -19.62 -29.65 -38.00
C ASP A 107 -19.44 -29.31 -39.49
N ALA A 108 -18.22 -29.42 -40.06
CA ALA A 108 -18.01 -29.03 -41.47
C ALA A 108 -17.02 -29.87 -42.28
N TYR A 109 -16.70 -31.12 -41.89
CA TYR A 109 -15.89 -32.01 -42.73
C TYR A 109 -16.54 -33.38 -42.87
N ASP A 110 -17.60 -33.42 -43.67
CA ASP A 110 -18.12 -34.63 -44.33
C ASP A 110 -18.59 -34.23 -45.74
N ALA A 111 -17.65 -33.83 -46.59
CA ALA A 111 -17.82 -33.80 -48.04
C ALA A 111 -16.46 -33.64 -48.73
N ALA A 112 -16.28 -34.39 -49.81
CA ALA A 112 -15.13 -34.47 -50.71
C ALA A 112 -14.04 -35.47 -50.27
N ALA A 113 -14.28 -36.70 -50.73
CA ALA A 113 -13.27 -37.68 -51.07
C ALA A 113 -12.42 -37.18 -52.26
N ASP A 114 -11.28 -37.87 -52.40
CA ASP A 114 -10.41 -37.95 -53.58
C ASP A 114 -9.60 -36.71 -53.92
N ASP A 115 -8.33 -36.71 -53.49
CA ASP A 115 -7.19 -36.40 -54.37
C ASP A 115 -5.89 -36.84 -53.66
N ASP A 116 -5.36 -37.98 -54.11
CA ASP A 116 -3.97 -38.38 -53.95
C ASP A 116 -3.09 -37.38 -54.72
N ASP A 117 -2.13 -36.73 -54.04
CA ASP A 117 -0.77 -36.53 -54.55
C ASP A 117 0.08 -35.65 -53.61
N ASP A 118 1.38 -35.96 -53.60
CA ASP A 118 2.51 -35.16 -53.11
C ASP A 118 2.82 -35.12 -51.60
N LEU A 119 3.31 -36.26 -51.12
CA LEU A 119 4.30 -36.35 -50.04
C LEU A 119 5.67 -35.81 -50.51
N ALA A 120 5.85 -34.49 -50.49
CA ALA A 120 7.16 -33.86 -50.63
C ALA A 120 7.60 -33.25 -49.29
N ALA A 121 8.71 -33.80 -48.79
CA ALA A 121 9.57 -33.37 -47.70
C ALA A 121 9.36 -31.94 -47.16
N ARG A 122 8.97 -31.88 -45.88
CA ARG A 122 9.18 -30.71 -45.01
C ARG A 122 10.02 -31.16 -43.82
N ASP A 123 11.34 -31.14 -44.01
CA ASP A 123 12.28 -30.88 -42.91
C ASP A 123 12.06 -29.41 -42.52
N GLU A 124 11.26 -29.18 -41.48
CA GLU A 124 11.16 -27.85 -40.86
C GLU A 124 12.04 -27.82 -39.61
N ASP A 125 12.94 -26.85 -39.62
CA ASP A 125 14.02 -26.58 -38.69
C ASP A 125 13.51 -26.43 -37.24
N LEU A 126 14.03 -27.28 -36.35
CA LEU A 126 13.83 -27.22 -34.89
C LEU A 126 15.02 -26.49 -34.24
N ASP A 127 15.09 -25.16 -34.39
CA ASP A 127 16.24 -24.35 -33.89
C ASP A 127 15.85 -23.13 -33.02
N ASP A 128 14.66 -23.07 -32.41
CA ASP A 128 14.17 -21.85 -31.73
C ASP A 128 14.13 -21.84 -30.17
N ASP A 129 14.70 -22.83 -29.46
CA ASP A 129 14.55 -22.93 -27.98
C ASP A 129 15.73 -22.41 -27.13
N LEU A 130 16.58 -21.50 -27.64
CA LEU A 130 17.78 -21.03 -26.90
C LEU A 130 17.68 -19.65 -26.21
N ASP A 131 16.57 -18.93 -26.32
CA ASP A 131 16.42 -17.57 -25.74
C ASP A 131 16.04 -17.54 -24.23
N ASP A 132 15.72 -18.69 -23.61
CA ASP A 132 15.25 -18.75 -22.22
C ASP A 132 16.34 -18.58 -21.15
N LEU A 133 17.62 -18.69 -21.51
CA LEU A 133 18.73 -18.63 -20.53
C LEU A 133 19.17 -17.20 -20.19
N ASP A 134 19.03 -16.23 -21.09
CA ASP A 134 19.37 -14.83 -20.80
C ASP A 134 18.33 -14.16 -19.88
N TYR A 135 17.07 -14.61 -19.94
CA TYR A 135 16.00 -14.13 -19.04
C TYR A 135 16.28 -14.46 -17.56
N LEU A 136 16.83 -15.64 -17.26
CA LEU A 136 17.17 -16.04 -15.89
C LEU A 136 18.38 -15.30 -15.32
N ARG A 137 19.28 -14.81 -16.19
CA ARG A 137 20.44 -14.01 -15.77
C ARG A 137 20.03 -12.62 -15.31
N ASP A 138 19.06 -12.01 -15.98
CA ASP A 138 18.58 -10.67 -15.64
C ASP A 138 17.68 -10.65 -14.39
N LEU A 139 16.95 -11.75 -14.13
CA LEU A 139 16.21 -11.99 -12.88
C LEU A 139 17.11 -12.09 -11.64
N ARG A 140 18.31 -12.66 -11.77
CA ARG A 140 19.28 -12.72 -10.66
C ARG A 140 19.91 -11.35 -10.38
N SER A 141 20.17 -10.55 -11.42
CA SER A 141 20.68 -9.18 -11.32
C SER A 141 19.68 -8.24 -10.62
N THR A 142 18.40 -8.31 -10.97
CA THR A 142 17.33 -7.51 -10.35
C THR A 142 17.06 -7.92 -8.89
N ARG A 143 17.20 -9.21 -8.55
CA ARG A 143 17.06 -9.70 -7.17
C ARG A 143 18.20 -9.25 -6.25
N ALA A 144 19.41 -9.07 -6.78
CA ALA A 144 20.54 -8.50 -6.04
C ALA A 144 20.31 -7.00 -5.74
N ARG A 145 19.87 -6.21 -6.73
CA ARG A 145 19.61 -4.77 -6.56
C ARG A 145 18.48 -4.47 -5.57
N THR A 146 17.43 -5.29 -5.57
CA THR A 146 16.31 -5.15 -4.63
C THR A 146 16.69 -5.52 -3.19
N ARG A 147 17.59 -6.48 -2.99
CA ARG A 147 18.11 -6.84 -1.66
C ARG A 147 18.91 -5.70 -1.03
N ASP A 148 19.74 -5.01 -1.81
CA ASP A 148 20.53 -3.87 -1.32
C ASP A 148 19.66 -2.64 -1.00
N ALA A 149 18.62 -2.40 -1.81
CA ALA A 149 17.65 -1.33 -1.56
C ALA A 149 16.86 -1.55 -0.25
N LEU A 150 16.43 -2.79 0.02
CA LEU A 150 15.75 -3.15 1.27
C LEU A 150 16.67 -3.05 2.49
N GLY A 151 17.95 -3.41 2.37
CA GLY A 151 18.94 -3.20 3.42
C GLY A 151 19.20 -1.72 3.73
N GLY A 152 19.08 -0.85 2.72
CA GLY A 152 19.09 0.60 2.88
C GLY A 152 17.87 1.14 3.65
N LEU A 153 16.68 0.61 3.37
CA LEU A 153 15.45 1.01 4.07
C LEU A 153 15.47 0.63 5.56
N ARG A 154 15.92 -0.59 5.89
CA ARG A 154 16.00 -1.05 7.28
C ARG A 154 16.92 -0.16 8.12
N ARG A 155 18.09 0.21 7.58
CA ARG A 155 19.01 1.14 8.25
C ARG A 155 18.42 2.55 8.45
N ARG A 156 17.58 3.03 7.52
CA ARG A 156 16.86 4.31 7.70
C ARG A 156 15.77 4.20 8.76
N HIS A 157 15.04 3.09 8.79
CA HIS A 157 14.03 2.83 9.81
C HIS A 157 14.64 2.79 11.21
N ASP A 158 15.75 2.06 11.40
CA ASP A 158 16.45 1.98 12.68
C ASP A 158 16.99 3.35 13.12
N ARG A 159 17.47 4.17 12.17
CA ARG A 159 17.90 5.55 12.44
C ARG A 159 16.73 6.45 12.86
N LEU A 160 15.55 6.30 12.26
CA LEU A 160 14.36 7.07 12.63
C LEU A 160 13.83 6.65 14.02
N ALA A 161 13.91 5.38 14.36
CA ALA A 161 13.57 4.90 15.71
C ALA A 161 14.49 5.55 16.76
N ALA A 162 15.81 5.52 16.55
CA ALA A 162 16.76 6.16 17.46
C ALA A 162 16.55 7.69 17.60
N LEU A 163 16.12 8.37 16.53
CA LEU A 163 15.80 9.80 16.57
C LEU A 163 14.51 10.09 17.36
N ARG A 164 13.52 9.19 17.32
CA ARG A 164 12.31 9.31 18.16
C ARG A 164 12.65 9.16 19.63
N ASP A 165 13.46 8.17 19.98
CA ASP A 165 13.90 7.94 21.37
C ASP A 165 14.66 9.17 21.92
N LEU A 166 15.55 9.76 21.11
CA LEU A 166 16.27 10.99 21.47
C LEU A 166 15.34 12.19 21.65
N ARG A 167 14.33 12.35 20.79
CA ARG A 167 13.35 13.43 20.90
C ARG A 167 12.50 13.27 22.16
N ASP A 168 12.04 12.06 22.44
CA ASP A 168 11.16 11.81 23.58
C ASP A 168 11.93 11.98 24.91
N ALA A 169 13.22 11.62 24.96
CA ALA A 169 14.10 11.96 26.08
C ALA A 169 14.28 13.48 26.25
N ALA A 170 14.53 14.22 25.17
CA ALA A 170 14.67 15.67 25.23
C ALA A 170 13.38 16.39 25.67
N LEU A 171 12.21 15.86 25.29
CA LEU A 171 10.91 16.37 25.74
C LEU A 171 10.69 16.12 27.23
N ALA A 172 11.12 14.97 27.76
CA ALA A 172 11.06 14.67 29.18
C ALA A 172 11.95 15.62 30.00
N ASP A 173 13.18 15.89 29.54
CA ASP A 173 14.09 16.84 30.18
C ASP A 173 13.52 18.27 30.16
N LEU A 174 12.88 18.67 29.06
CA LEU A 174 12.25 19.98 28.95
C LEU A 174 11.04 20.14 29.89
N ALA A 175 10.25 19.07 30.07
CA ALA A 175 9.13 19.05 31.00
C ALA A 175 9.62 19.19 32.46
N ASP A 176 10.64 18.43 32.87
CA ASP A 176 11.23 18.55 34.22
C ASP A 176 11.82 19.95 34.47
N ALA A 177 12.46 20.54 33.45
CA ALA A 177 12.97 21.91 33.53
C ALA A 177 11.86 22.96 33.65
N ALA A 178 10.72 22.76 32.96
CA ALA A 178 9.57 23.66 33.04
C ALA A 178 8.89 23.58 34.41
N ASP A 179 8.72 22.39 34.97
CA ASP A 179 8.15 22.19 36.31
C ASP A 179 9.03 22.85 37.38
N ARG A 180 10.36 22.70 37.30
CA ARG A 180 11.29 23.39 38.21
C ARG A 180 11.23 24.92 38.08
N ARG A 181 11.04 25.45 36.88
CA ARG A 181 10.86 26.90 36.68
C ARG A 181 9.53 27.39 37.25
N LEU A 182 8.44 26.65 37.08
CA LEU A 182 7.15 26.99 37.66
C LEU A 182 7.18 26.98 39.20
N LEU A 183 7.91 26.04 39.81
CA LEU A 183 8.14 26.01 41.26
C LEU A 183 8.92 27.23 41.75
N ASN A 184 9.98 27.62 41.02
CA ASN A 184 10.80 28.79 41.36
C ASN A 184 10.05 30.12 41.15
N ASP A 185 9.37 30.30 40.02
CA ASP A 185 8.68 31.56 39.66
C ASP A 185 7.44 31.81 40.52
N ALA A 186 6.84 30.76 41.09
CA ALA A 186 5.71 30.89 42.01
C ALA A 186 6.13 31.31 43.44
N GLY A 187 7.43 31.45 43.74
CA GLY A 187 7.92 31.71 45.09
C GLY A 187 7.41 30.67 46.11
N LEU A 188 7.12 29.45 45.62
CA LEU A 188 6.44 28.41 46.38
C LEU A 188 7.40 27.72 47.35
N ASP A 189 8.69 27.65 47.03
CA ASP A 189 9.71 27.08 47.91
C ASP A 189 9.81 27.89 49.22
N ASP A 190 9.88 29.22 49.15
CA ASP A 190 9.90 30.10 50.34
C ASP A 190 8.60 30.00 51.18
N ARG A 191 7.46 29.66 50.57
CA ARG A 191 6.17 29.48 51.27
C ARG A 191 6.02 28.08 51.83
N LEU A 192 6.51 27.05 51.14
CA LEU A 192 6.53 25.67 51.60
C LEU A 192 7.50 25.47 52.75
N ASP A 193 8.67 26.11 52.72
CA ASP A 193 9.62 26.08 53.84
C ASP A 193 9.08 26.81 55.08
N ARG A 194 8.35 27.93 54.89
CA ARG A 194 7.66 28.61 56.01
C ARG A 194 6.50 27.78 56.56
N LEU A 195 5.73 27.10 55.71
CA LEU A 195 4.66 26.20 56.15
C LEU A 195 5.24 24.97 56.86
N ALA A 196 6.33 24.39 56.37
CA ALA A 196 7.02 23.29 57.02
C ALA A 196 7.64 23.70 58.38
N ALA A 197 7.99 24.97 58.57
CA ALA A 197 8.44 25.50 59.86
C ALA A 197 7.28 25.77 60.85
N GLU A 198 6.04 25.92 60.36
CA GLU A 198 4.85 26.17 61.19
C GLU A 198 4.16 24.90 61.68
N TYR A 199 4.50 23.73 61.11
CA TYR A 199 3.88 22.45 61.43
C TYR A 199 4.94 21.42 61.85
N ASP A 200 4.68 20.68 62.93
CA ASP A 200 5.56 19.57 63.33
C ASP A 200 5.44 18.37 62.36
N ARG A 201 6.28 17.35 62.51
CA ARG A 201 6.23 16.13 61.66
C ARG A 201 4.89 15.40 61.71
N ASP A 202 4.05 15.68 62.71
CA ASP A 202 2.72 15.09 62.88
C ASP A 202 1.60 16.01 62.34
N GLY A 203 1.95 17.13 61.70
CA GLY A 203 1.01 18.06 61.09
C GLY A 203 0.26 18.95 62.08
N ARG A 204 0.80 19.20 63.28
CA ARG A 204 0.19 20.12 64.26
C ARG A 204 0.82 21.51 64.15
N CYS A 205 -0.05 22.52 64.12
CA CYS A 205 0.37 23.92 64.07
C CYS A 205 1.08 24.32 65.37
N ILE A 206 2.32 24.80 65.27
CA ILE A 206 3.20 25.12 66.41
C ILE A 206 2.92 26.54 66.95
N LYS A 207 2.25 27.41 66.18
CA LYS A 207 1.93 28.79 66.58
C LYS A 207 0.55 28.88 67.23
N ASN A 208 0.49 28.58 68.53
CA ASN A 208 -0.58 29.07 69.41
C ASN A 208 0.05 29.60 70.70
N ASN A 209 0.29 30.91 70.74
CA ASN A 209 0.27 31.78 71.92
C ASN A 209 0.34 33.24 71.50
#